data_AF-A0A2V9QRK2-F1
#
_entry.id   AF-A0A2V9QRK2-F1
#
_cell.length_a   1.000
_cell.length_b   1.000
_cell.length_c   1.000
_cell.angle_alpha   90.00
_cell.angle_beta   90.00
_cell.angle_gamma   90.00
#
_symmetry.space_group_name_H-M   'P 1'
#
loop_
_entity.id
_entity.type
_entity.pdbx_description
1 polymer ?
#
loop_
_entity_poly.entity_id
_entity_poly.type
_entity_poly.pdbx_seq_one_letter_code
_entity_poly.pdbx_strand_id
1 'polypeptide(L)'
;MVSEDTAVNRIGWYWSYLKSREMYLIGFVWHTDYLTTMEEILHDAVAQIKPEGVFATAKDFLLDRLDDTLEPIARVLTGKVEWNKMKANGMAATQDPNGGARVAVSAIKQYFGGLSAVDRADFEIHLVAHSAGSIFLAPLINLMDDNGLSVKTCTLWAPACTVDIFEQFYVPAIGSTIEKFALFTLDDTTERADNCAEIYHKSLLYLVSDAFENQSRVPLIQPEGEPLLGMDHFVSKSNGLQVGEASTSIASWLQQNGCDWVKSPNGEPAGSPDAATAKHHGDFSADQAVLLATIARIAGAPAPLARAAAAGPQQPTPRMLIPGFAKTDIGSLRRSLMRG
;
A
#
# COMPACT_ATOMS: atom_id res chain seq x y z
N MET A 1 4.68 12.30 -2.49
CA MET A 1 3.23 12.62 -2.60
C MET A 1 2.53 11.68 -3.59
N VAL A 2 1.43 11.07 -3.18
CA VAL A 2 0.33 10.80 -4.12
C VAL A 2 -0.82 11.69 -3.66
N SER A 3 -0.87 12.93 -4.17
CA SER A 3 -2.05 13.77 -3.96
C SER A 3 -3.28 13.11 -4.59
N GLU A 4 -4.49 13.52 -4.20
CA GLU A 4 -5.74 13.08 -4.87
C GLU A 4 -5.63 13.22 -6.40
N ASP A 5 -5.08 14.35 -6.88
CA ASP A 5 -4.80 14.58 -8.28
C ASP A 5 -3.80 13.57 -8.87
N THR A 6 -2.79 13.15 -8.11
CA THR A 6 -1.81 12.15 -8.56
C THR A 6 -2.42 10.75 -8.62
N ALA A 7 -3.27 10.39 -7.65
CA ALA A 7 -4.01 9.13 -7.65
C ALA A 7 -4.99 9.08 -8.84
N VAL A 8 -5.78 10.14 -9.04
CA VAL A 8 -6.76 10.26 -10.13
C VAL A 8 -6.08 10.27 -11.49
N ASN A 9 -5.00 11.04 -11.66
CA ASN A 9 -4.24 11.04 -12.91
C ASN A 9 -3.67 9.66 -13.19
N ARG A 10 -3.11 8.97 -12.18
CA ARG A 10 -2.55 7.62 -12.32
C ARG A 10 -3.59 6.58 -12.71
N ILE A 11 -4.78 6.62 -12.10
CA ILE A 11 -5.93 5.81 -12.51
C ILE A 11 -6.28 6.11 -13.98
N GLY A 12 -6.27 7.38 -14.37
CA GLY A 12 -6.51 7.82 -15.76
C GLY A 12 -5.50 7.26 -16.77
N TRP A 13 -4.21 7.14 -16.42
CA TRP A 13 -3.18 6.55 -17.28
C TRP A 13 -3.44 5.06 -17.57
N TYR A 14 -3.82 4.30 -16.54
CA TYR A 14 -4.09 2.86 -16.70
C TYR A 14 -5.44 2.58 -17.32
N TRP A 15 -6.40 3.49 -17.17
CA TRP A 15 -7.78 3.30 -17.61
C TRP A 15 -7.90 2.81 -19.06
N SER A 16 -7.27 3.50 -20.01
CA SER A 16 -7.36 3.12 -21.44
C SER A 16 -6.76 1.74 -21.71
N TYR A 17 -5.67 1.40 -21.02
CA TYR A 17 -4.96 0.13 -21.18
C TYR A 17 -5.70 -1.05 -20.55
N LEU A 18 -6.28 -0.85 -19.37
CA LEU A 18 -7.10 -1.83 -18.66
C LEU A 18 -8.43 -2.05 -19.41
N LYS A 19 -9.10 -0.96 -19.81
CA LYS A 19 -10.36 -1.03 -20.53
C LYS A 19 -10.25 -1.75 -21.87
N SER A 20 -9.14 -1.58 -22.60
CA SER A 20 -8.91 -2.32 -23.85
C SER A 20 -8.73 -3.83 -23.64
N ARG A 21 -8.66 -4.30 -22.39
CA ARG A 21 -8.56 -5.70 -21.97
C ARG A 21 -9.77 -6.12 -21.13
N GLU A 22 -10.85 -5.33 -21.16
CA GLU A 22 -12.08 -5.60 -20.41
C GLU A 22 -11.87 -5.63 -18.88
N MET A 23 -10.81 -4.96 -18.41
CA MET A 23 -10.52 -4.77 -16.99
C MET A 23 -11.03 -3.39 -16.55
N TYR A 24 -11.92 -3.37 -15.55
CA TYR A 24 -12.57 -2.15 -15.07
C TYR A 24 -12.10 -1.80 -13.66
N LEU A 25 -11.37 -0.69 -13.52
CA LEU A 25 -10.78 -0.29 -12.25
C LEU A 25 -11.79 0.44 -11.35
N ILE A 26 -11.98 -0.06 -10.14
CA ILE A 26 -12.63 0.66 -9.03
C ILE A 26 -11.54 1.10 -8.08
N GLY A 27 -11.23 2.40 -8.08
CA GLY A 27 -10.21 2.98 -7.20
C GLY A 27 -10.81 3.46 -5.88
N PHE A 28 -10.23 3.04 -4.76
CA PHE A 28 -10.51 3.63 -3.46
C PHE A 28 -9.49 4.73 -3.20
N VAL A 29 -9.97 5.97 -3.15
CA VAL A 29 -9.16 7.13 -2.78
C VAL A 29 -9.62 7.57 -1.40
N TRP A 30 -8.70 7.56 -0.44
CA TRP A 30 -8.95 8.11 0.89
C TRP A 30 -7.77 9.00 1.28
N HIS A 31 -8.04 10.01 2.11
CA HIS A 31 -7.02 10.98 2.52
C HIS A 31 -5.95 10.28 3.39
N THR A 32 -4.87 9.89 2.75
CA THR A 32 -3.64 9.38 3.38
C THR A 32 -2.49 10.35 3.15
N ASP A 33 -2.67 11.62 3.52
CA ASP A 33 -1.54 12.57 3.58
C ASP A 33 -0.42 12.07 4.51
N TYR A 34 -0.62 10.93 5.20
CA TYR A 34 0.36 10.17 5.96
C TYR A 34 1.78 10.16 5.39
N LEU A 35 2.01 9.85 4.11
CA LEU A 35 3.39 9.84 3.57
C LEU A 35 4.03 11.22 3.64
N THR A 36 3.27 12.26 3.29
CA THR A 36 3.72 13.65 3.38
C THR A 36 3.84 14.09 4.84
N THR A 37 2.91 13.70 5.71
CA THR A 37 3.01 13.91 7.16
C THR A 37 4.25 13.22 7.73
N MET A 38 4.66 12.05 7.22
CA MET A 38 5.86 11.36 7.69
C MET A 38 7.13 12.06 7.20
N GLU A 39 7.18 12.44 5.92
CA GLU A 39 8.29 13.27 5.39
C GLU A 39 8.42 14.56 6.20
N GLU A 40 7.32 15.26 6.47
CA GLU A 40 7.29 16.48 7.31
C GLU A 40 7.73 16.21 8.74
N ILE A 41 7.26 15.13 9.38
CA ILE A 41 7.69 14.75 10.74
C ILE A 41 9.20 14.45 10.77
N LEU A 42 9.73 13.75 9.77
CA LEU A 42 11.17 13.48 9.65
C LEU A 42 11.97 14.77 9.45
N HIS A 43 11.53 15.65 8.55
CA HIS A 43 12.17 16.95 8.32
C HIS A 43 12.12 17.83 9.57
N ASP A 44 10.99 17.90 10.27
CA ASP A 44 10.85 18.62 11.53
C ASP A 44 11.76 18.06 12.61
N ALA A 45 11.86 16.73 12.74
CA ALA A 45 12.75 16.09 13.70
C ALA A 45 14.21 16.49 13.46
N VAL A 46 14.66 16.53 12.20
CA VAL A 46 16.01 16.98 11.83
C VAL A 46 16.18 18.49 12.05
N ALA A 47 15.21 19.31 11.68
CA ALA A 47 15.28 20.76 11.80
C ALA A 47 15.37 21.25 13.26
N GLN A 48 14.87 20.45 14.21
CA GLN A 48 14.96 20.75 15.65
C GLN A 48 16.31 20.43 16.27
N ILE A 49 17.17 19.69 15.57
CA ILE A 49 18.56 19.49 15.94
C ILE A 49 19.32 20.78 15.59
N LYS A 50 19.19 21.81 16.44
CA LYS A 50 19.90 23.08 16.26
C LYS A 50 21.42 22.88 16.28
N PRO A 51 22.18 23.47 15.34
CA PRO A 51 23.63 23.52 15.41
C PRO A 51 24.08 24.70 16.29
N GLU A 52 23.89 24.62 17.60
CA GLU A 52 24.52 25.58 18.51
C GLU A 52 25.69 24.93 19.27
N GLY A 53 26.91 25.29 18.85
CA GLY A 53 28.09 25.35 19.71
C GLY A 53 28.86 24.05 19.96
N VAL A 54 30.07 23.98 19.39
CA VAL A 54 31.22 23.17 19.83
C VAL A 54 31.12 21.64 19.72
N PHE A 55 30.65 21.06 18.62
CA PHE A 55 30.86 19.60 18.38
C PHE A 55 30.79 19.22 16.89
N ALA A 56 31.87 19.49 16.14
CA ALA A 56 32.07 18.87 14.83
C ALA A 56 32.46 17.38 14.96
N THR A 57 33.03 16.97 16.09
CA THR A 57 33.48 15.59 16.37
C THR A 57 32.50 14.74 17.16
N ALA A 58 31.51 15.34 17.84
CA ALA A 58 30.38 14.58 18.37
C ALA A 58 29.21 14.52 17.40
N LYS A 59 29.26 15.16 16.23
CA LYS A 59 28.24 14.93 15.19
C LYS A 59 28.23 13.46 14.75
N ASP A 60 29.41 12.87 14.54
CA ASP A 60 29.52 11.44 14.19
C ASP A 60 29.17 10.52 15.38
N PHE A 61 29.51 10.91 16.61
CA PHE A 61 29.21 10.13 17.81
C PHE A 61 27.74 10.26 18.29
N LEU A 62 27.08 11.37 17.98
CA LEU A 62 25.68 11.66 18.32
C LEU A 62 24.73 11.10 17.24
N LEU A 63 25.17 11.02 15.97
CA LEU A 63 24.44 10.30 14.91
C LEU A 63 24.34 8.80 15.20
N ASP A 64 25.37 8.20 15.81
CA ASP A 64 25.36 6.81 16.30
C ASP A 64 24.56 6.61 17.61
N ARG A 65 24.16 7.70 18.29
CA ARG A 65 23.49 7.67 19.61
C ARG A 65 22.16 8.42 19.67
N LEU A 66 21.62 8.82 18.52
CA LEU A 66 20.27 9.35 18.40
C LEU A 66 19.18 8.33 18.74
N ASP A 67 19.55 7.05 18.95
CA ASP A 67 18.70 6.00 19.52
C ASP A 67 18.39 6.22 21.03
N ASP A 68 19.16 7.03 21.77
CA ASP A 68 19.17 6.96 23.25
C ASP A 68 18.50 8.12 24.03
N THR A 69 17.94 9.17 23.42
CA THR A 69 17.52 10.37 24.21
C THR A 69 16.15 10.97 23.88
N LEU A 70 15.09 10.16 24.00
CA LEU A 70 13.73 10.41 24.55
C LEU A 70 12.92 11.71 24.35
N GLU A 71 13.47 12.87 24.02
CA GLU A 71 12.71 14.07 23.63
C GLU A 71 12.26 14.06 22.15
N PRO A 72 13.03 13.48 21.20
CA PRO A 72 12.56 13.14 19.85
C PRO A 72 11.51 12.03 19.84
N ILE A 73 11.47 11.18 20.86
CA ILE A 73 10.45 10.14 21.04
C ILE A 73 9.06 10.78 21.25
N ALA A 74 8.97 11.97 21.87
CA ALA A 74 7.72 12.73 21.95
C ALA A 74 7.20 13.23 20.59
N ARG A 75 8.05 13.31 19.56
CA ARG A 75 7.68 13.68 18.18
C ARG A 75 7.47 12.47 17.28
N VAL A 76 8.26 11.41 17.41
CA VAL A 76 8.00 10.07 16.82
C VAL A 76 6.65 9.51 17.30
N LEU A 77 6.21 9.89 18.52
CA LEU A 77 4.88 9.58 19.04
C LEU A 77 3.72 10.13 18.19
N THR A 78 3.93 11.19 17.39
CA THR A 78 2.90 11.66 16.44
C THR A 78 2.79 10.75 15.21
N GLY A 79 3.90 10.19 14.73
CA GLY A 79 3.91 9.25 13.61
C GLY A 79 3.11 7.99 13.89
N LYS A 80 3.27 7.41 15.08
CA LYS A 80 2.43 6.30 15.56
C LYS A 80 0.95 6.67 15.66
N VAL A 81 0.62 7.87 16.15
CA VAL A 81 -0.78 8.33 16.23
C VAL A 81 -1.39 8.49 14.84
N GLU A 82 -0.69 9.13 13.91
CA GLU A 82 -1.16 9.28 12.53
C GLU A 82 -1.25 7.95 11.79
N TRP A 83 -0.30 7.04 12.04
CA TRP A 83 -0.34 5.68 11.51
C TRP A 83 -1.55 4.90 12.04
N ASN A 84 -1.80 4.95 13.35
CA ASN A 84 -2.96 4.31 13.97
C ASN A 84 -4.28 4.90 13.46
N LYS A 85 -4.37 6.22 13.28
CA LYS A 85 -5.54 6.85 12.65
C LYS A 85 -5.71 6.36 11.22
N MET A 86 -4.64 6.26 10.44
CA MET A 86 -4.69 5.76 9.07
C MET A 86 -5.19 4.30 9.04
N LYS A 87 -4.71 3.44 9.94
CA LYS A 87 -5.16 2.04 10.05
C LYS A 87 -6.63 1.97 10.43
N ALA A 88 -7.03 2.75 11.44
CA ALA A 88 -8.40 2.84 11.90
C ALA A 88 -9.35 3.33 10.79
N ASN A 89 -8.97 4.36 10.04
CA ASN A 89 -9.76 4.87 8.91
C ASN A 89 -9.87 3.84 7.79
N GLY A 90 -8.78 3.15 7.45
CA GLY A 90 -8.77 2.08 6.46
C GLY A 90 -9.70 0.92 6.84
N MET A 91 -9.66 0.49 8.10
CA MET A 91 -10.54 -0.55 8.62
C MET A 91 -12.01 -0.10 8.72
N ALA A 92 -12.24 1.14 9.17
CA ALA A 92 -13.57 1.72 9.32
C ALA A 92 -14.29 1.88 7.98
N ALA A 93 -13.56 2.05 6.87
CA ALA A 93 -14.16 2.10 5.53
C ALA A 93 -15.04 0.86 5.22
N THR A 94 -14.78 -0.26 5.88
CA THR A 94 -15.57 -1.50 5.76
C THR A 94 -16.34 -1.84 7.04
N GLN A 95 -15.71 -1.70 8.20
CA GLN A 95 -16.28 -2.13 9.49
C GLN A 95 -17.38 -1.21 10.01
N ASP A 96 -17.30 0.10 9.73
CA ASP A 96 -18.40 1.02 10.05
C ASP A 96 -19.59 0.70 9.13
N PRO A 97 -20.83 0.58 9.65
CA PRO A 97 -22.04 0.40 8.83
C PRO A 97 -22.20 1.45 7.72
N ASN A 98 -21.65 2.66 7.89
CA ASN A 98 -21.67 3.76 6.92
C ASN A 98 -20.35 3.89 6.14
N GLY A 99 -19.44 2.93 6.26
CA GLY A 99 -18.14 2.96 5.59
C GLY A 99 -18.24 2.94 4.07
N GLY A 100 -17.40 3.74 3.40
CA GLY A 100 -17.46 3.92 1.94
C GLY A 100 -17.20 2.63 1.14
N ALA A 101 -16.40 1.69 1.65
CA ALA A 101 -16.14 0.42 0.97
C ALA A 101 -17.39 -0.47 0.90
N ARG A 102 -18.31 -0.34 1.87
CA ARG A 102 -19.61 -1.03 1.85
C ARG A 102 -20.49 -0.59 0.71
N VAL A 103 -20.42 0.68 0.31
CA VAL A 103 -21.17 1.19 -0.85
C VAL A 103 -20.71 0.49 -2.12
N ALA A 104 -19.39 0.36 -2.31
CA ALA A 104 -18.82 -0.35 -3.45
C ALA A 104 -19.23 -1.83 -3.46
N VAL A 105 -19.09 -2.54 -2.34
CA VAL A 105 -19.50 -3.97 -2.26
C VAL A 105 -21.00 -4.15 -2.50
N SER A 106 -21.84 -3.26 -1.96
CA SER A 106 -23.29 -3.30 -2.18
C SER A 106 -23.65 -3.08 -3.65
N ALA A 107 -22.98 -2.12 -4.31
CA ALA A 107 -23.17 -1.86 -5.73
C ALA A 107 -22.72 -3.04 -6.60
N ILE A 108 -21.57 -3.64 -6.30
CA ILE A 108 -21.06 -4.84 -6.98
C ILE A 108 -22.05 -5.99 -6.78
N LYS A 109 -22.49 -6.27 -5.55
CA LYS A 109 -23.47 -7.32 -5.27
C LYS A 109 -24.78 -7.09 -6.04
N GLN A 110 -25.29 -5.87 -6.06
CA GLN A 110 -26.51 -5.54 -6.78
C GLN A 110 -26.33 -5.77 -8.29
N TYR A 111 -25.19 -5.36 -8.86
CA TYR A 111 -24.88 -5.60 -10.26
C TYR A 111 -24.85 -7.10 -10.58
N PHE A 112 -24.09 -7.89 -9.81
CA PHE A 112 -24.01 -9.34 -9.98
C PHE A 112 -25.34 -10.05 -9.75
N GLY A 113 -26.20 -9.54 -8.87
CA GLY A 113 -27.54 -10.07 -8.62
C GLY A 113 -28.54 -9.82 -9.75
N GLY A 114 -28.25 -8.86 -10.65
CA GLY A 114 -29.05 -8.60 -11.85
C GLY A 114 -28.63 -9.41 -13.07
N LEU A 115 -27.49 -10.13 -13.00
CA LEU A 115 -26.97 -10.94 -14.10
C LEU A 115 -27.60 -12.33 -14.14
N SER A 116 -27.69 -12.92 -15.33
CA SER A 116 -28.00 -14.35 -15.45
C SER A 116 -26.86 -15.19 -14.90
N ALA A 117 -27.11 -16.47 -14.58
CA ALA A 117 -26.05 -17.36 -14.10
C ALA A 117 -24.91 -17.53 -15.13
N VAL A 118 -25.23 -17.45 -16.43
CA VAL A 118 -24.24 -17.51 -17.52
C VAL A 118 -23.40 -16.24 -17.53
N ASP A 119 -24.04 -15.07 -17.58
CA ASP A 119 -23.31 -13.80 -17.63
C ASP A 119 -22.48 -13.57 -16.37
N ARG A 120 -22.97 -14.01 -15.20
CA ARG A 120 -22.25 -13.90 -13.94
C ARG A 120 -20.94 -14.71 -13.95
N ALA A 121 -20.88 -15.83 -14.66
CA ALA A 121 -19.67 -16.64 -14.75
C ALA A 121 -18.55 -15.97 -15.56
N ASP A 122 -18.89 -14.98 -16.39
CA ASP A 122 -17.94 -14.24 -17.22
C ASP A 122 -17.30 -13.04 -16.49
N PHE A 123 -17.75 -12.72 -15.27
CA PHE A 123 -17.17 -11.61 -14.48
C PHE A 123 -16.30 -12.12 -13.33
N GLU A 124 -15.06 -11.64 -13.30
CA GLU A 124 -14.10 -11.90 -12.24
C GLU A 124 -13.86 -10.64 -11.41
N ILE A 125 -13.66 -10.80 -10.10
CA ILE A 125 -13.26 -9.71 -9.20
C ILE A 125 -11.81 -9.91 -8.80
N HIS A 126 -11.00 -8.86 -8.96
CA HIS A 126 -9.58 -8.87 -8.61
C HIS A 126 -9.29 -7.74 -7.63
N LEU A 127 -8.51 -8.05 -6.59
CA LEU A 127 -8.07 -7.10 -5.57
C LEU A 127 -6.58 -6.80 -5.75
N VAL A 128 -6.23 -5.53 -5.67
CA VAL A 128 -4.84 -5.06 -5.74
C VAL A 128 -4.64 -3.97 -4.70
N ALA A 129 -3.58 -4.06 -3.91
CA ALA A 129 -3.23 -3.00 -2.97
C ALA A 129 -1.73 -2.82 -2.81
N HIS A 130 -1.32 -1.56 -2.63
CA HIS A 130 0.03 -1.18 -2.26
C HIS A 130 0.08 -0.72 -0.81
N SER A 131 1.14 -1.08 -0.08
CA SER A 131 1.44 -0.54 1.24
C SER A 131 0.23 -0.60 2.18
N ALA A 132 -0.21 0.53 2.74
CA ALA A 132 -1.35 0.63 3.64
C ALA A 132 -2.69 0.17 3.03
N GLY A 133 -2.81 0.08 1.70
CA GLY A 133 -3.99 -0.49 1.06
C GLY A 133 -4.25 -1.94 1.47
N SER A 134 -3.22 -2.68 1.89
CA SER A 134 -3.38 -4.02 2.46
C SER A 134 -4.17 -4.03 3.77
N ILE A 135 -4.14 -2.94 4.54
CA ILE A 135 -4.91 -2.80 5.78
C ILE A 135 -6.37 -2.43 5.44
N PHE A 136 -6.57 -1.61 4.41
CA PHE A 136 -7.90 -1.30 3.88
C PHE A 136 -8.60 -2.55 3.31
N LEU A 137 -7.88 -3.36 2.53
CA LEU A 137 -8.44 -4.58 1.92
C LEU A 137 -8.76 -5.68 2.94
N ALA A 138 -8.09 -5.71 4.09
CA ALA A 138 -8.22 -6.79 5.06
C ALA A 138 -9.69 -7.06 5.48
N PRO A 139 -10.44 -6.10 6.09
CA PRO A 139 -11.84 -6.34 6.40
C PRO A 139 -12.73 -6.41 5.15
N LEU A 140 -12.31 -5.81 4.03
CA LEU A 140 -13.09 -5.83 2.79
C LEU A 140 -13.26 -7.25 2.26
N ILE A 141 -12.24 -8.10 2.39
CA ILE A 141 -12.27 -9.50 1.97
C ILE A 141 -13.42 -10.25 2.68
N ASN A 142 -13.53 -10.12 4.00
CA ASN A 142 -14.63 -10.74 4.76
C ASN A 142 -15.99 -10.18 4.32
N LEU A 143 -16.09 -8.86 4.09
CA LEU A 143 -17.33 -8.27 3.61
C LEU A 143 -17.74 -8.82 2.23
N MET A 144 -16.78 -9.09 1.35
CA MET A 144 -17.04 -9.72 0.06
C MET A 144 -17.55 -11.16 0.24
N ASP A 145 -16.91 -11.93 1.12
CA ASP A 145 -17.32 -13.30 1.45
C ASP A 145 -18.75 -13.36 2.01
N ASP A 146 -19.05 -12.50 3.00
CA ASP A 146 -20.39 -12.35 3.60
C ASP A 146 -21.48 -12.02 2.56
N ASN A 147 -21.08 -11.46 1.42
CA ASN A 147 -21.96 -11.10 0.31
C ASN A 147 -21.93 -12.09 -0.86
N GLY A 148 -21.23 -13.21 -0.73
CA GLY A 148 -21.11 -14.26 -1.74
C GLY A 148 -20.36 -13.79 -2.99
N LEU A 149 -19.40 -12.89 -2.82
CA LEU A 149 -18.53 -12.38 -3.87
C LEU A 149 -17.14 -13.01 -3.74
N SER A 150 -16.79 -13.88 -4.69
CA SER A 150 -15.47 -14.49 -4.79
C SER A 150 -14.46 -13.55 -5.46
N VAL A 151 -13.21 -13.64 -5.03
CA VAL A 151 -12.06 -12.91 -5.56
C VAL A 151 -11.18 -13.87 -6.35
N LYS A 152 -11.00 -13.60 -7.65
CA LYS A 152 -10.19 -14.43 -8.54
C LYS A 152 -8.70 -14.29 -8.23
N THR A 153 -8.22 -13.06 -8.07
CA THR A 153 -6.82 -12.79 -7.68
C THR A 153 -6.76 -11.69 -6.65
N CYS A 154 -5.91 -11.85 -5.64
CA CYS A 154 -5.50 -10.78 -4.73
C CYS A 154 -3.99 -10.58 -4.85
N THR A 155 -3.55 -9.37 -5.21
CA THR A 155 -2.13 -9.03 -5.35
C THR A 155 -1.76 -7.88 -4.42
N LEU A 156 -0.83 -8.14 -3.50
CA LEU A 156 -0.33 -7.14 -2.56
C LEU A 156 1.08 -6.70 -2.95
N TRP A 157 1.29 -5.40 -3.09
CA TRP A 157 2.59 -4.79 -3.36
C TRP A 157 3.14 -4.14 -2.10
N ALA A 158 4.26 -4.64 -1.59
CA ALA A 158 4.92 -4.18 -0.36
C ALA A 158 3.91 -3.86 0.77
N PRO A 159 3.03 -4.81 1.16
CA PRO A 159 1.95 -4.54 2.10
C PRO A 159 2.48 -4.07 3.47
N ALA A 160 1.91 -2.98 3.97
CA ALA A 160 2.25 -2.43 5.28
C ALA A 160 1.36 -2.98 6.42
N CYS A 161 0.52 -3.97 6.14
CA CYS A 161 -0.23 -4.66 7.19
C CYS A 161 0.72 -5.51 8.05
N THR A 162 0.40 -5.61 9.33
CA THR A 162 1.09 -6.51 10.25
C THR A 162 0.81 -7.96 9.86
N VAL A 163 1.68 -8.87 10.29
CA VAL A 163 1.45 -10.31 10.16
C VAL A 163 0.14 -10.71 10.85
N ASP A 164 -0.19 -10.13 12.00
CA ASP A 164 -1.49 -10.38 12.68
C ASP A 164 -2.70 -10.07 11.79
N ILE A 165 -2.67 -8.96 11.04
CA ILE A 165 -3.74 -8.63 10.08
C ILE A 165 -3.77 -9.66 8.94
N PHE A 166 -2.59 -10.13 8.48
CA PHE A 166 -2.50 -11.18 7.48
C PHE A 166 -3.11 -12.50 7.96
N GLU A 167 -2.75 -12.95 9.17
CA GLU A 167 -3.29 -14.14 9.83
C GLU A 167 -4.81 -14.05 10.02
N GLN A 168 -5.29 -12.89 10.44
CA GLN A 168 -6.70 -12.70 10.76
C GLN A 168 -7.61 -12.66 9.52
N PHE A 169 -7.17 -12.01 8.44
CA PHE A 169 -8.04 -11.70 7.30
C PHE A 169 -7.68 -12.42 6.01
N TYR A 170 -6.39 -12.57 5.71
CA TYR A 170 -5.94 -13.11 4.42
C TYR A 170 -5.76 -14.62 4.47
N VAL A 171 -5.09 -15.14 5.51
CA VAL A 171 -4.88 -16.59 5.69
C VAL A 171 -6.18 -17.41 5.57
N PRO A 172 -7.29 -17.08 6.26
CA PRO A 172 -8.53 -17.85 6.11
C PRO A 172 -9.25 -17.64 4.77
N ALA A 173 -8.99 -16.52 4.09
CA ALA A 173 -9.61 -16.18 2.81
C ALA A 173 -8.92 -16.83 1.61
N ILE A 174 -7.61 -17.10 1.71
CA ILE A 174 -6.84 -17.74 0.65
C ILE A 174 -7.28 -19.21 0.51
N GLY A 175 -7.64 -19.60 -0.71
CA GLY A 175 -8.22 -20.91 -1.01
C GLY A 175 -9.73 -21.01 -0.71
N SER A 176 -10.34 -19.96 -0.16
CA SER A 176 -11.78 -19.86 0.06
C SER A 176 -12.37 -18.71 -0.78
N THR A 177 -12.46 -17.50 -0.24
CA THR A 177 -12.93 -16.30 -0.94
C THR A 177 -11.93 -15.84 -2.01
N ILE A 178 -10.63 -15.99 -1.77
CA ILE A 178 -9.53 -15.62 -2.67
C ILE A 178 -8.98 -16.89 -3.33
N GLU A 179 -9.14 -17.01 -4.65
CA GLU A 179 -8.64 -18.18 -5.40
C GLU A 179 -7.11 -18.16 -5.55
N LYS A 180 -6.53 -17.02 -5.93
CA LYS A 180 -5.08 -16.87 -6.13
C LYS A 180 -4.55 -15.65 -5.40
N PHE A 181 -3.44 -15.82 -4.69
CA PHE A 181 -2.79 -14.76 -3.94
C PHE A 181 -1.34 -14.58 -4.38
N ALA A 182 -0.91 -13.32 -4.52
CA ALA A 182 0.47 -12.97 -4.84
C ALA A 182 0.96 -11.84 -3.94
N LEU A 183 2.14 -12.05 -3.35
CA LEU A 183 2.84 -11.09 -2.51
C LEU A 183 4.08 -10.57 -3.24
N PHE A 184 4.21 -9.26 -3.34
CA PHE A 184 5.41 -8.61 -3.83
C PHE A 184 6.11 -7.89 -2.68
N THR A 185 7.41 -8.12 -2.50
CA THR A 185 8.25 -7.43 -1.50
C THR A 185 9.51 -6.90 -2.16
N LEU A 186 10.19 -5.93 -1.53
CA LEU A 186 11.61 -5.75 -1.82
C LEU A 186 12.38 -6.97 -1.28
N ASP A 187 13.51 -7.31 -1.88
CA ASP A 187 14.49 -8.14 -1.18
C ASP A 187 15.08 -7.35 0.01
N ASP A 188 15.49 -8.04 1.07
CA ASP A 188 15.92 -7.37 2.31
C ASP A 188 17.16 -6.48 2.13
N THR A 189 18.04 -6.80 1.18
CA THR A 189 19.24 -5.97 0.91
C THR A 189 18.84 -4.63 0.29
N THR A 190 17.96 -4.67 -0.70
CA THR A 190 17.39 -3.50 -1.35
C THR A 190 16.56 -2.69 -0.36
N GLU A 191 15.75 -3.35 0.47
CA GLU A 191 14.90 -2.67 1.46
C GLU A 191 15.69 -1.92 2.53
N ARG A 192 16.81 -2.50 3.00
CA ARG A 192 17.73 -1.83 3.94
C ARG A 192 18.55 -0.72 3.30
N ALA A 193 18.75 -0.75 1.98
CA ALA A 193 19.46 0.28 1.23
C ALA A 193 18.53 1.41 0.74
N ASP A 194 17.22 1.27 0.90
CA ASP A 194 16.21 2.30 0.64
C ASP A 194 16.30 3.46 1.63
N ASN A 195 15.54 4.53 1.43
CA ASN A 195 15.43 5.63 2.37
C ASN A 195 14.01 6.21 2.42
N CYS A 196 13.69 6.89 3.53
CA CYS A 196 12.51 7.73 3.66
C CYS A 196 12.94 9.19 3.84
N ALA A 197 12.52 10.05 2.91
CA ALA A 197 12.83 11.48 2.87
C ALA A 197 14.34 11.82 2.85
N GLU A 198 15.22 10.88 2.45
CA GLU A 198 16.68 10.99 2.58
C GLU A 198 17.14 11.27 4.03
N ILE A 199 16.30 10.93 5.02
CA ILE A 199 16.55 11.18 6.45
C ILE A 199 16.63 9.86 7.20
N TYR A 200 15.70 8.94 6.94
CA TYR A 200 15.73 7.60 7.50
C TYR A 200 16.35 6.67 6.46
N HIS A 201 17.57 6.20 6.68
CA HIS A 201 18.38 5.45 5.70
C HIS A 201 18.01 3.94 5.64
N LYS A 202 16.71 3.64 5.68
CA LYS A 202 16.09 2.35 5.35
C LYS A 202 14.71 2.63 4.74
N SER A 203 14.02 1.60 4.25
CA SER A 203 12.66 1.75 3.73
C SER A 203 11.66 2.33 4.74
N LEU A 204 10.57 2.89 4.22
CA LEU A 204 9.42 3.30 5.05
C LEU A 204 8.86 2.14 5.87
N LEU A 205 8.87 0.91 5.36
CA LEU A 205 8.38 -0.24 6.14
C LEU A 205 9.27 -0.53 7.35
N TYR A 206 10.59 -0.34 7.24
CA TYR A 206 11.47 -0.37 8.41
C TYR A 206 11.08 0.69 9.44
N LEU A 207 10.77 1.92 9.02
CA LEU A 207 10.32 2.98 9.94
C LEU A 207 9.00 2.61 10.61
N VAL A 208 8.03 2.09 9.84
CA VAL A 208 6.73 1.67 10.37
C VAL A 208 6.89 0.53 11.38
N SER A 209 7.64 -0.51 11.00
CA SER A 209 7.94 -1.68 11.84
C SER A 209 8.67 -1.28 13.13
N ASP A 210 9.77 -0.53 13.00
CA ASP A 210 10.64 -0.22 14.14
C ASP A 210 10.02 0.82 15.09
N ALA A 211 9.16 1.74 14.62
CA ALA A 211 8.73 2.90 15.40
C ALA A 211 7.21 3.11 15.53
N PHE A 212 6.41 2.81 14.50
CA PHE A 212 5.01 3.26 14.46
C PHE A 212 3.99 2.19 14.82
N GLU A 213 4.40 0.93 14.83
CA GLU A 213 3.57 -0.17 15.26
C GLU A 213 3.51 -0.33 16.79
N ASN A 214 2.73 -1.32 17.25
CA ASN A 214 2.57 -1.61 18.67
C ASN A 214 3.89 -2.07 19.28
N GLN A 215 4.55 -3.01 18.64
CA GLN A 215 5.89 -3.46 19.01
C GLN A 215 6.95 -2.55 18.39
N SER A 216 7.49 -1.63 19.17
CA SER A 216 8.63 -0.82 18.74
C SER A 216 9.96 -1.53 18.97
N ARG A 217 10.92 -1.32 18.07
CA ARG A 217 12.28 -1.82 18.20
C ARG A 217 13.00 -1.12 19.35
N VAL A 218 13.62 -1.89 20.23
CA VAL A 218 14.55 -1.45 21.28
C VAL A 218 15.86 -2.24 21.13
N PRO A 219 16.96 -1.67 20.63
CA PRO A 219 18.15 -2.40 20.17
C PRO A 219 18.65 -3.53 21.08
N LEU A 220 18.61 -3.34 22.40
CA LEU A 220 19.14 -4.28 23.39
C LEU A 220 18.10 -5.21 24.03
N ILE A 221 16.81 -4.93 23.86
CA ILE A 221 15.71 -5.64 24.54
C ILE A 221 14.79 -6.32 23.51
N GLN A 222 14.55 -5.63 22.41
CA GLN A 222 13.66 -5.98 21.32
C GLN A 222 14.30 -5.55 20.01
N PRO A 223 15.29 -6.31 19.49
CA PRO A 223 16.13 -5.87 18.39
C PRO A 223 15.40 -5.72 17.05
N GLU A 224 14.13 -6.14 16.97
CA GLU A 224 13.26 -6.06 15.80
C GLU A 224 11.95 -5.37 16.18
N GLY A 225 11.42 -4.58 15.24
CA GLY A 225 10.08 -3.99 15.32
C GLY A 225 8.95 -5.01 15.09
N GLU A 226 7.76 -4.48 14.83
CA GLU A 226 6.57 -5.27 14.51
C GLU A 226 6.70 -5.97 13.15
N PRO A 227 6.42 -7.28 13.06
CA PRO A 227 6.42 -7.99 11.79
C PRO A 227 5.40 -7.44 10.79
N LEU A 228 5.88 -6.96 9.64
CA LEU A 228 5.06 -6.54 8.51
C LEU A 228 5.16 -7.53 7.35
N LEU A 229 4.02 -7.82 6.70
CA LEU A 229 3.95 -8.78 5.59
C LEU A 229 4.80 -8.37 4.39
N GLY A 230 5.00 -7.07 4.18
CA GLY A 230 5.70 -6.52 3.03
C GLY A 230 7.23 -6.61 3.08
N MET A 231 7.80 -7.09 4.18
CA MET A 231 9.24 -7.14 4.40
C MET A 231 9.77 -8.56 4.23
N ASP A 232 10.71 -8.77 3.30
CA ASP A 232 11.34 -10.08 3.05
C ASP A 232 11.91 -10.70 4.34
N HIS A 233 12.54 -9.87 5.17
CA HIS A 233 13.07 -10.25 6.48
C HIS A 233 12.07 -11.04 7.33
N PHE A 234 10.82 -10.57 7.43
CA PHE A 234 9.79 -11.23 8.22
C PHE A 234 9.13 -12.39 7.46
N VAL A 235 8.99 -12.30 6.14
CA VAL A 235 8.43 -13.39 5.32
C VAL A 235 9.31 -14.64 5.35
N SER A 236 10.63 -14.43 5.33
CA SER A 236 11.65 -15.50 5.40
C SER A 236 11.80 -16.09 6.81
N LYS A 237 11.32 -15.40 7.85
CA LYS A 237 11.62 -15.76 9.24
C LYS A 237 10.93 -17.07 9.64
N SER A 238 11.68 -17.97 10.26
CA SER A 238 11.12 -19.16 10.91
C SER A 238 10.11 -18.76 11.98
N ASN A 239 8.96 -19.43 12.02
CA ASN A 239 7.86 -19.16 12.97
C ASN A 239 7.29 -17.74 12.86
N GLY A 240 7.39 -17.14 11.66
CA GLY A 240 6.82 -15.83 11.34
C GLY A 240 5.32 -15.83 11.05
N LEU A 241 4.65 -16.98 11.10
CA LEU A 241 3.20 -17.11 10.91
C LEU A 241 2.62 -18.12 11.90
N GLN A 242 1.51 -17.76 12.54
CA GLN A 242 0.65 -18.64 13.32
C GLN A 242 -0.57 -19.06 12.49
N VAL A 243 -0.82 -20.37 12.42
CA VAL A 243 -1.99 -20.94 11.75
C VAL A 243 -2.62 -21.94 12.70
N GLY A 244 -3.68 -21.53 13.39
CA GLY A 244 -4.24 -22.29 14.50
C GLY A 244 -3.22 -22.42 15.64
N GLU A 245 -2.90 -23.66 16.03
CA GLU A 245 -1.89 -23.95 17.06
C GLU A 245 -0.47 -24.17 16.49
N ALA A 246 -0.31 -24.16 15.16
CA ALA A 246 0.96 -24.42 14.50
C ALA A 246 1.66 -23.12 14.11
N SER A 247 3.00 -23.15 14.12
CA SER A 247 3.85 -22.06 13.66
C SER A 247 4.72 -22.48 12.49
N THR A 248 4.87 -21.62 11.50
CA THR A 248 5.67 -21.83 10.28
C THR A 248 6.25 -20.50 9.79
N SER A 249 7.13 -20.51 8.78
CA SER A 249 7.45 -19.27 8.06
C SER A 249 6.33 -18.91 7.09
N ILE A 250 6.15 -17.61 6.84
CA ILE A 250 5.19 -17.12 5.84
C ILE A 250 5.56 -17.67 4.46
N ALA A 251 6.84 -17.65 4.10
CA ALA A 251 7.32 -18.19 2.82
C ALA A 251 6.91 -19.65 2.60
N SER A 252 7.12 -20.52 3.59
CA SER A 252 6.74 -21.93 3.49
C SER A 252 5.23 -22.11 3.44
N TRP A 253 4.47 -21.30 4.18
CA TRP A 253 3.01 -21.34 4.12
C TRP A 253 2.47 -20.90 2.76
N LEU A 254 3.00 -19.80 2.19
CA LEU A 254 2.62 -19.32 0.85
C LEU A 254 2.86 -20.41 -0.19
N GLN A 255 4.05 -21.02 -0.18
CA GLN A 255 4.39 -22.11 -1.10
C GLN A 255 3.43 -23.30 -0.99
N GLN A 256 3.09 -23.74 0.22
CA GLN A 256 2.19 -24.87 0.46
C GLN A 256 0.76 -24.60 -0.01
N ASN A 257 0.33 -23.34 0.00
CA ASN A 257 -1.00 -22.91 -0.41
C ASN A 257 -1.04 -22.39 -1.86
N GLY A 258 -0.01 -22.67 -2.67
CA GLY A 258 0.03 -22.27 -4.08
C GLY A 258 0.00 -20.75 -4.31
N CYS A 259 0.47 -19.98 -3.32
CA CYS A 259 0.60 -18.54 -3.41
C CYS A 259 1.97 -18.15 -3.94
N ASP A 260 2.02 -17.06 -4.70
CA ASP A 260 3.27 -16.56 -5.26
C ASP A 260 3.90 -15.51 -4.36
N TRP A 261 5.22 -15.57 -4.22
CA TRP A 261 6.02 -14.54 -3.55
C TRP A 261 7.12 -14.04 -4.47
N VAL A 262 6.98 -12.79 -4.90
CA VAL A 262 7.86 -12.13 -5.85
C VAL A 262 8.74 -11.11 -5.10
N LYS A 263 10.06 -11.30 -5.19
CA LYS A 263 11.03 -10.33 -4.65
C LYS A 263 11.46 -9.35 -5.73
N SER A 264 11.56 -8.08 -5.36
CA SER A 264 11.97 -6.98 -6.22
C SER A 264 13.27 -6.34 -5.71
N PRO A 265 14.16 -5.91 -6.61
CA PRO A 265 14.13 -6.10 -8.06
C PRO A 265 14.50 -7.54 -8.46
N ASN A 266 14.05 -7.98 -9.63
CA ASN A 266 14.45 -9.26 -10.23
C ASN A 266 14.74 -9.13 -11.74
N GLY A 267 15.21 -10.23 -12.34
CA GLY A 267 15.58 -10.31 -13.75
C GLY A 267 14.52 -10.96 -14.65
N GLU A 268 13.28 -11.10 -14.17
CA GLU A 268 12.23 -11.77 -14.93
C GLU A 268 11.82 -10.96 -16.18
N PRO A 269 11.42 -11.61 -17.27
CA PRO A 269 11.05 -10.92 -18.51
C PRO A 269 9.87 -9.96 -18.30
N ALA A 270 9.93 -8.77 -18.89
CA ALA A 270 8.83 -7.82 -18.84
C ALA A 270 7.51 -8.44 -19.36
N GLY A 271 6.43 -8.31 -18.59
CA GLY A 271 5.15 -8.95 -18.90
C GLY A 271 4.97 -10.34 -18.29
N SER A 272 6.01 -10.91 -17.68
CA SER A 272 5.91 -12.09 -16.80
C SER A 272 5.09 -11.74 -15.55
N PRO A 273 4.27 -12.67 -15.01
CA PRO A 273 3.59 -12.49 -13.72
C PRO A 273 4.55 -12.31 -12.53
N ASP A 274 5.84 -12.56 -12.71
CA ASP A 274 6.86 -12.49 -11.66
C ASP A 274 7.83 -11.30 -11.83
N ALA A 275 7.66 -10.48 -12.87
CA ALA A 275 8.54 -9.35 -13.12
C ALA A 275 8.32 -8.19 -12.13
N ALA A 276 9.40 -7.75 -11.49
CA ALA A 276 9.40 -6.59 -10.62
C ALA A 276 10.75 -5.86 -10.67
N THR A 277 10.72 -4.53 -10.86
CA THR A 277 11.95 -3.71 -10.95
C THR A 277 12.03 -2.60 -9.90
N ALA A 278 11.07 -2.54 -8.97
CA ALA A 278 11.03 -1.57 -7.88
C ALA A 278 12.26 -1.71 -6.99
N LYS A 279 12.85 -0.57 -6.61
CA LYS A 279 14.01 -0.51 -5.71
C LYS A 279 13.73 0.27 -4.43
N HIS A 280 12.69 1.10 -4.45
CA HIS A 280 12.19 1.82 -3.29
C HIS A 280 10.77 1.38 -2.97
N HIS A 281 10.37 1.45 -1.70
CA HIS A 281 9.02 1.07 -1.25
C HIS A 281 7.90 1.79 -2.03
N GLY A 282 8.12 3.07 -2.34
CA GLY A 282 7.17 3.90 -3.10
C GLY A 282 7.04 3.51 -4.58
N ASP A 283 8.07 2.86 -5.15
CA ASP A 283 8.17 2.60 -6.58
C ASP A 283 7.12 1.60 -7.06
N PHE A 284 6.71 0.62 -6.25
CA PHE A 284 5.78 -0.44 -6.66
C PHE A 284 4.54 0.08 -7.37
N SER A 285 4.01 1.21 -6.91
CA SER A 285 2.80 1.84 -7.46
C SER A 285 3.00 2.50 -8.83
N ALA A 286 4.23 2.71 -9.25
CA ALA A 286 4.65 3.32 -10.52
C ALA A 286 5.56 2.40 -11.36
N ASP A 287 5.97 1.25 -10.82
CA ASP A 287 6.83 0.29 -11.47
C ASP A 287 6.08 -0.43 -12.60
N GLN A 288 6.56 -0.26 -13.83
CA GLN A 288 5.90 -0.82 -15.01
C GLN A 288 5.93 -2.35 -15.00
N ALA A 289 7.00 -2.97 -14.48
CA ALA A 289 7.11 -4.43 -14.43
C ALA A 289 6.07 -5.01 -13.46
N VAL A 290 5.94 -4.44 -12.25
CA VAL A 290 4.94 -4.84 -11.25
C VAL A 290 3.51 -4.68 -11.78
N LEU A 291 3.23 -3.58 -12.49
CA LEU A 291 1.91 -3.38 -13.10
C LEU A 291 1.62 -4.45 -14.16
N LEU A 292 2.55 -4.67 -15.08
CA LEU A 292 2.37 -5.66 -16.14
C LEU A 292 2.28 -7.08 -15.57
N ALA A 293 3.05 -7.40 -14.54
CA ALA A 293 2.97 -8.65 -13.80
C ALA A 293 1.57 -8.84 -13.18
N THR A 294 1.02 -7.80 -12.56
CA THR A 294 -0.34 -7.85 -11.99
C THR A 294 -1.40 -8.05 -13.08
N ILE A 295 -1.25 -7.38 -14.22
CA ILE A 295 -2.17 -7.56 -15.36
C ILE A 295 -2.04 -8.97 -15.94
N ALA A 296 -0.83 -9.53 -16.00
CA ALA A 296 -0.61 -10.90 -16.44
C ALA A 296 -1.29 -11.92 -15.53
N ARG A 297 -1.27 -11.66 -14.22
CA ARG A 297 -1.96 -12.48 -13.20
C ARG A 297 -3.48 -12.42 -13.35
N ILE A 298 -4.02 -11.23 -13.58
CA ILE A 298 -5.46 -11.02 -13.84
C ILE A 298 -5.88 -11.74 -15.12
N ALA A 299 -5.13 -11.58 -16.21
CA ALA A 299 -5.46 -12.18 -17.50
C ALA A 299 -5.18 -13.69 -17.59
N GLY A 300 -4.44 -14.27 -16.63
CA GLY A 300 -3.98 -15.66 -16.70
C GLY A 300 -2.99 -15.95 -17.85
N ALA A 301 -2.40 -14.91 -18.44
CA ALA A 301 -1.49 -14.99 -19.58
C ALA A 301 -0.49 -13.84 -19.54
N PRO A 302 0.71 -13.96 -20.15
CA PRO A 302 1.70 -12.88 -20.18
C PRO A 302 1.10 -11.57 -20.70
N ALA A 303 1.36 -10.46 -19.99
CA ALA A 303 0.88 -9.15 -20.40
C ALA A 303 1.87 -8.55 -21.41
N PRO A 304 1.48 -8.31 -22.66
CA PRO A 304 2.39 -7.70 -23.62
C PRO A 304 2.72 -6.29 -23.16
N LEU A 305 3.99 -5.88 -23.31
CA LEU A 305 4.39 -4.48 -23.18
C LEU A 305 3.44 -3.62 -24.02
N ALA A 306 2.83 -2.61 -23.40
CA ALA A 306 2.03 -1.65 -24.13
C ALA A 306 2.88 -1.06 -25.27
N ARG A 307 2.40 -1.14 -26.51
CA ARG A 307 2.97 -0.37 -27.62
C ARG A 307 2.51 1.10 -27.53
N ALA A 308 2.68 1.71 -26.36
CA ALA A 308 2.43 3.11 -25.97
C ALA A 308 2.88 3.23 -24.50
N ALA A 309 4.01 3.83 -24.15
CA ALA A 309 4.25 5.26 -24.30
C ALA A 309 5.70 5.55 -24.74
N ALA A 310 5.85 5.95 -26.00
CA ALA A 310 7.02 6.72 -26.47
C ALA A 310 6.90 8.22 -26.07
N ALA A 311 6.22 8.51 -24.97
CA ALA A 311 6.18 9.82 -24.35
C ALA A 311 6.58 9.62 -22.90
N GLY A 312 7.83 9.94 -22.58
CA GLY A 312 8.27 10.09 -21.19
C GLY A 312 7.44 11.16 -20.46
N PRO A 313 7.76 11.48 -19.20
CA PRO A 313 7.06 12.51 -18.46
C PRO A 313 7.18 13.83 -19.23
N GLN A 314 6.13 14.22 -19.97
CA GLN A 314 5.99 15.61 -20.35
C GLN A 314 5.72 16.35 -19.05
N GLN A 315 6.60 17.32 -18.74
CA GLN A 315 6.33 18.32 -17.73
C GLN A 315 4.88 18.81 -17.87
N PRO A 316 4.19 19.11 -16.76
CA PRO A 316 2.84 19.65 -16.82
C PRO A 316 2.85 20.84 -17.77
N THR A 317 2.17 20.66 -18.91
CA THR A 317 1.95 21.76 -19.84
C THR A 317 1.15 22.82 -19.09
N PRO A 318 1.54 24.11 -19.16
CA PRO A 318 0.76 25.17 -18.55
C PRO A 318 -0.67 25.07 -19.06
N ARG A 319 -1.63 24.99 -18.12
CA ARG A 319 -3.09 24.94 -18.35
C ARG A 319 -3.47 25.62 -19.66
N MET A 320 -3.88 24.83 -20.64
CA MET A 320 -4.66 25.35 -21.75
C MET A 320 -6.03 25.72 -21.17
N LEU A 321 -6.26 27.02 -20.96
CA LEU A 321 -7.56 27.57 -20.58
C LEU A 321 -8.57 27.15 -21.65
N ILE A 322 -9.48 26.24 -21.29
CA ILE A 322 -10.71 26.04 -22.05
C ILE A 322 -11.53 27.33 -21.89
N PRO A 323 -11.81 28.09 -22.96
CA PRO A 323 -12.69 29.24 -22.87
C PRO A 323 -14.12 28.72 -22.73
N GLY A 324 -14.79 29.00 -21.60
CA GLY A 324 -16.24 28.76 -21.53
C GLY A 324 -16.86 28.53 -20.15
N PHE A 325 -16.09 28.27 -19.09
CA PHE A 325 -16.67 28.17 -17.74
C PHE A 325 -16.30 29.39 -16.90
N ALA A 326 -17.24 30.32 -16.81
CA ALA A 326 -17.17 31.46 -15.92
C ALA A 326 -16.98 30.96 -14.47
N LYS A 327 -16.01 31.57 -13.76
CA LYS A 327 -15.75 31.35 -12.34
C LYS A 327 -17.02 31.68 -11.54
N THR A 328 -17.71 30.68 -11.02
CA THR A 328 -18.65 30.90 -9.92
C THR A 328 -17.83 31.03 -8.64
N ASP A 329 -17.95 32.20 -8.01
CA ASP A 329 -17.24 32.58 -6.80
C ASP A 329 -17.69 31.72 -5.59
N ILE A 330 -16.88 30.71 -5.27
CA ILE A 330 -17.03 29.81 -4.11
C ILE A 330 -16.95 30.58 -2.76
N GLY A 331 -16.59 31.87 -2.77
CA GLY A 331 -16.64 32.74 -1.58
C GLY A 331 -18.06 33.11 -1.11
N SER A 332 -19.08 32.97 -1.96
CA SER A 332 -20.46 33.38 -1.62
C SER A 332 -21.33 32.28 -1.00
N LEU A 333 -21.03 31.00 -1.25
CA LEU A 333 -21.82 29.87 -0.73
C LEU A 333 -21.53 29.51 0.73
N ARG A 334 -20.44 30.00 1.33
CA ARG A 334 -20.11 29.72 2.75
C ARG A 334 -20.87 30.56 3.77
N ARG A 335 -21.64 31.59 3.34
CA ARG A 335 -22.43 32.45 4.26
C ARG A 335 -23.92 32.11 4.35
N SER A 336 -24.44 31.21 3.51
CA SER A 336 -25.88 30.85 3.52
C SER A 336 -26.22 29.58 4.29
N LEU A 337 -25.24 28.86 4.85
CA LEU A 337 -25.47 27.59 5.57
C LEU A 337 -25.20 27.68 7.09
N MET A 338 -25.10 28.89 7.64
CA MET A 338 -24.91 29.14 9.08
C MET A 338 -26.00 30.05 9.69
N ARG A 339 -27.13 30.23 8.98
CA ARG A 339 -28.38 30.80 9.53
C ARG A 339 -29.56 30.14 8.82
N GLY A 340 -30.12 29.12 9.46
CA GLY A 340 -31.27 28.34 9.02
C GLY A 340 -31.43 27.17 9.97
#